data_AF-A0A2Z2PF00-F1
#
_entry.id   AF-A0A2Z2PF00-F1
#
_cell.length_a   1.000
_cell.length_b   1.000
_cell.length_c   1.000
_cell.angle_alpha   90.00
_cell.angle_beta   90.00
_cell.angle_gamma   90.00
#
_symmetry.space_group_name_H-M   'P 1'
#
loop_
_entity.id
_entity.type
_entity.pdbx_description
1 polymer ?
#
loop_
_entity_poly.entity_id
_entity_poly.type
_entity_poly.pdbx_seq_one_letter_code
_entity_poly.pdbx_strand_id
1 'polypeptide(L)'
;MIEYSKHVLCEALPEDVRATVEMMALEFLPETWPVRFVALLSMLEDITSKVEEVHRPYVVNNWVVIVSGLLEHLPRDLASPECLALVRHSVLDRFRQSAIQQSPDVEQQNEILRREYPQWSIAEDLLRDYEMWSAKQSQIKPS
;
A
#
# COMPACT_ATOMS: atom_id res chain seq x y z
N MET A 1 -11.80 -13.51 4.94
CA MET A 1 -13.09 -12.85 4.66
C MET A 1 -12.83 -11.90 3.50
N ILE A 2 -13.58 -11.99 2.40
CA ILE A 2 -13.32 -11.19 1.20
C ILE A 2 -14.26 -9.98 1.20
N GLU A 3 -13.69 -8.78 1.17
CA GLU A 3 -14.46 -7.54 1.07
C GLU A 3 -14.39 -6.93 -0.35
N TYR A 4 -15.49 -6.31 -0.79
CA TYR A 4 -15.57 -5.49 -2.02
C TYR A 4 -16.19 -4.13 -1.68
N SER A 5 -15.43 -3.05 -1.92
CA SER A 5 -15.78 -1.72 -1.42
C SER A 5 -15.14 -0.65 -2.32
N LYS A 6 -15.86 -0.19 -3.35
CA LYS A 6 -15.49 1.00 -4.15
C LYS A 6 -15.86 2.26 -3.38
N HIS A 7 -14.92 3.18 -3.14
CA HIS A 7 -15.26 4.42 -2.44
C HIS A 7 -14.58 5.64 -3.05
N VAL A 8 -14.68 5.76 -4.37
CA VAL A 8 -14.48 7.02 -5.08
C VAL A 8 -13.03 7.54 -5.01
N LEU A 9 -12.10 6.87 -4.29
CA LEU A 9 -10.69 7.28 -4.27
C LEU A 9 -10.17 7.25 -5.69
N CYS A 10 -10.30 6.11 -6.37
CA CYS A 10 -9.84 5.95 -7.74
C CYS A 10 -10.45 7.00 -8.69
N GLU A 11 -11.72 7.37 -8.50
CA GLU A 11 -12.41 8.39 -9.30
C GLU A 11 -11.91 9.82 -9.03
N ALA A 12 -11.35 10.06 -7.85
CA ALA A 12 -10.76 11.34 -7.46
C ALA A 12 -9.27 11.47 -7.79
N LEU A 13 -8.63 10.41 -8.30
CA LEU A 13 -7.21 10.44 -8.70
C LEU A 13 -7.01 11.20 -10.01
N PRO A 14 -5.83 11.82 -10.20
CA PRO A 14 -5.38 12.29 -11.51
C PRO A 14 -5.52 11.21 -12.59
N GLU A 15 -5.84 11.62 -13.82
CA GLU A 15 -6.17 10.69 -14.91
C GLU A 15 -5.08 9.65 -15.19
N ASP A 16 -3.82 10.06 -15.15
CA ASP A 16 -2.65 9.20 -15.32
C ASP A 16 -2.53 8.15 -14.22
N VAL A 17 -2.77 8.54 -12.96
CA VAL A 17 -2.75 7.63 -11.81
C VAL A 17 -3.94 6.67 -11.86
N ARG A 18 -5.14 7.18 -12.17
CA ARG A 18 -6.36 6.37 -12.33
C ARG A 18 -6.19 5.33 -13.44
N ALA A 19 -5.69 5.73 -14.60
CA ALA A 19 -5.43 4.82 -15.71
C ALA A 19 -4.43 3.72 -15.33
N THR A 20 -3.39 4.07 -14.56
CA THR A 20 -2.42 3.10 -14.03
C THR A 20 -3.10 2.10 -13.09
N VAL A 21 -3.93 2.56 -12.16
CA VAL A 21 -4.69 1.71 -11.24
C VAL A 21 -5.64 0.79 -11.98
N GLU A 22 -6.41 1.32 -12.95
CA GLU A 22 -7.37 0.53 -13.72
C GLU A 22 -6.68 -0.55 -14.57
N MET A 23 -5.56 -0.21 -15.22
CA MET A 23 -4.76 -1.17 -15.99
C MET A 23 -4.19 -2.27 -15.09
N MET A 24 -3.49 -1.90 -14.02
CA MET A 24 -2.90 -2.86 -13.08
C MET A 24 -3.98 -3.71 -12.39
N ALA A 25 -5.16 -3.15 -12.09
CA ALA A 25 -6.25 -3.91 -11.49
C ALA A 25 -6.73 -5.04 -12.41
N LEU A 26 -6.81 -4.81 -13.72
CA LEU A 26 -7.17 -5.84 -14.69
C LEU A 26 -6.12 -6.96 -14.75
N GLU A 27 -4.84 -6.59 -14.72
CA GLU A 27 -3.72 -7.55 -14.72
C GLU A 27 -3.65 -8.35 -13.41
N PHE A 28 -3.93 -7.72 -12.27
CA PHE A 28 -3.88 -8.37 -10.96
C PHE A 28 -5.13 -9.15 -10.59
N LEU A 29 -6.26 -8.92 -11.25
CA LEU A 29 -7.51 -9.62 -10.95
C LEU A 29 -7.38 -11.16 -10.96
N PRO A 30 -6.74 -11.81 -11.96
CA PRO A 30 -6.56 -13.26 -11.96
C PRO A 30 -5.51 -13.76 -10.95
N GLU A 31 -4.65 -12.88 -10.44
CA GLU A 31 -3.49 -13.26 -9.62
C GLU A 31 -3.82 -13.50 -8.15
N THR A 32 -2.93 -14.19 -7.45
CA THR A 32 -3.03 -14.41 -6.00
C THR A 32 -2.43 -13.26 -5.20
N TRP A 33 -2.78 -13.13 -3.92
CA TRP A 33 -2.21 -12.10 -3.04
C TRP A 33 -0.67 -12.15 -2.91
N PRO A 34 -0.02 -13.32 -2.77
CA PRO A 34 1.43 -13.42 -2.84
C PRO A 34 2.04 -12.82 -4.12
N VAL A 35 1.47 -13.11 -5.29
CA VAL A 35 1.96 -12.59 -6.57
C VAL A 35 1.78 -11.08 -6.65
N ARG A 36 0.57 -10.59 -6.32
CA ARG A 36 0.26 -9.15 -6.28
C ARG A 36 1.21 -8.41 -5.34
N PHE A 37 1.45 -8.97 -4.16
CA PHE A 37 2.30 -8.39 -3.13
C PHE A 37 3.73 -8.26 -3.62
N VAL A 38 4.32 -9.33 -4.15
CA VAL A 38 5.67 -9.28 -4.71
C VAL A 38 5.78 -8.24 -5.83
N ALA A 39 4.83 -8.20 -6.76
CA ALA A 39 4.83 -7.23 -7.84
C ALA A 39 4.78 -5.77 -7.32
N LEU A 40 3.94 -5.52 -6.31
CA LEU A 40 3.84 -4.19 -5.69
C LEU A 40 5.10 -3.81 -4.91
N LEU A 41 5.75 -4.75 -4.22
CA LEU A 41 7.02 -4.49 -3.55
C LEU A 41 8.14 -4.22 -4.55
N SER A 42 8.23 -5.00 -5.64
CA SER A 42 9.19 -4.76 -6.71
C SER A 42 8.97 -3.41 -7.39
N MET A 43 7.71 -3.00 -7.58
CA MET A 43 7.39 -1.66 -8.07
C MET A 43 7.91 -0.57 -7.13
N LEU A 44 7.71 -0.71 -5.81
CA LEU A 44 8.19 0.26 -4.83
C LEU A 44 9.72 0.35 -4.82
N GLU A 45 10.40 -0.79 -4.86
CA GLU A 45 11.87 -0.85 -4.93
C GLU A 45 12.39 -0.18 -6.21
N ASP A 46 11.80 -0.51 -7.36
CA ASP A 46 12.21 0.05 -8.65
C ASP A 46 12.05 1.58 -8.69
N ILE A 47 10.91 2.13 -8.25
CA ILE A 47 10.70 3.59 -8.26
C ILE A 47 11.58 4.31 -7.23
N THR A 48 11.87 3.69 -6.08
CA THR A 48 12.68 4.32 -5.03
C THR A 48 14.18 4.25 -5.32
N SER A 49 14.64 3.23 -6.05
CA SER A 49 16.03 3.11 -6.51
C SER A 49 16.44 4.18 -7.54
N LYS A 50 15.46 4.77 -8.23
CA LYS A 50 15.65 5.76 -9.30
C LYS A 50 15.65 7.21 -8.83
N VAL A 51 15.41 7.45 -7.54
CA VAL A 51 15.29 8.80 -6.97
C VAL A 51 16.25 9.01 -5.81
N GLU A 52 16.62 10.27 -5.61
CA GLU A 52 17.40 10.68 -4.43
C GLU A 52 16.61 10.49 -3.14
N GLU A 53 17.29 10.29 -2.02
CA GLU A 53 16.66 9.99 -0.73
C GLU A 53 15.66 11.05 -0.28
N VAL A 54 15.94 12.32 -0.58
CA VAL A 54 15.07 13.47 -0.29
C VAL A 54 13.71 13.39 -1.01
N HIS A 55 13.66 12.68 -2.14
CA HIS A 55 12.45 12.51 -2.93
C HIS A 55 11.71 11.20 -2.63
N ARG A 56 12.31 10.27 -1.87
CA ARG A 56 11.70 8.97 -1.53
C ARG A 56 10.31 9.09 -0.88
N PRO A 57 10.05 9.98 0.10
CA PRO A 57 8.72 10.07 0.70
C PRO A 57 7.60 10.39 -0.29
N TYR A 58 7.88 11.19 -1.32
CA TYR A 58 6.90 11.54 -2.35
C TYR A 58 6.57 10.35 -3.26
N VAL A 59 7.56 9.57 -3.68
CA VAL A 59 7.31 8.38 -4.50
C VAL A 59 6.64 7.26 -3.69
N VAL A 60 6.98 7.11 -2.41
CA VAL A 60 6.30 6.18 -1.49
C VAL A 60 4.84 6.59 -1.33
N ASN A 61 4.55 7.89 -1.15
CA ASN A 61 3.17 8.39 -1.11
C ASN A 61 2.38 8.02 -2.39
N ASN A 62 2.97 8.23 -3.57
CA ASN A 62 2.33 7.87 -4.84
C ASN A 62 2.06 6.37 -4.94
N TRP A 63 3.02 5.54 -4.51
CA TRP A 63 2.82 4.09 -4.44
C TRP A 63 1.69 3.70 -3.49
N VAL A 64 1.64 4.29 -2.30
CA VAL A 64 0.56 4.06 -1.32
C VAL A 64 -0.82 4.45 -1.90
N VAL A 65 -0.89 5.53 -2.68
CA VAL A 65 -2.10 5.94 -3.40
C VAL A 65 -2.51 4.91 -4.45
N ILE A 66 -1.57 4.43 -5.27
CA ILE A 66 -1.83 3.39 -6.27
C ILE A 66 -2.31 2.10 -5.61
N VAL A 67 -1.62 1.62 -4.57
CA VAL A 67 -2.01 0.43 -3.80
C VAL A 67 -3.42 0.60 -3.23
N SER A 68 -3.72 1.76 -2.67
CA SER A 68 -5.06 2.05 -2.13
C SER A 68 -6.15 2.02 -3.19
N GLY A 69 -5.87 2.57 -4.38
CA GLY A 69 -6.76 2.46 -5.53
C GLY A 69 -6.96 1.00 -5.95
N LEU A 70 -5.88 0.24 -6.09
CA LEU A 70 -5.95 -1.20 -6.43
C LEU A 70 -6.78 -1.99 -5.42
N LEU A 71 -6.64 -1.69 -4.13
CA LEU A 71 -7.43 -2.30 -3.08
C LEU A 71 -8.94 -2.02 -3.21
N GLU A 72 -9.38 -0.97 -3.89
CA GLU A 72 -10.81 -0.76 -4.19
C GLU A 72 -11.32 -1.68 -5.32
N HIS A 73 -10.45 -2.07 -6.24
CA HIS A 73 -10.79 -2.87 -7.43
C HIS A 73 -10.53 -4.37 -7.23
N LEU A 74 -9.65 -4.75 -6.31
CA LEU A 74 -9.28 -6.13 -6.05
C LEU A 74 -10.08 -6.75 -4.89
N PRO A 75 -10.29 -8.08 -4.90
CA PRO A 75 -10.88 -8.79 -3.77
C PRO A 75 -9.93 -8.75 -2.57
N ARG A 76 -10.29 -7.98 -1.54
CA ARG A 76 -9.49 -7.86 -0.31
C ARG A 76 -9.72 -9.07 0.56
N ASP A 77 -8.79 -10.03 0.53
CA ASP A 77 -8.86 -11.20 1.41
C ASP A 77 -8.14 -10.90 2.72
N LEU A 78 -8.91 -10.50 3.73
CA LEU A 78 -8.36 -10.15 5.04
C LEU A 78 -7.84 -11.36 5.83
N ALA A 79 -7.86 -12.57 5.27
CA ALA A 79 -7.15 -13.71 5.83
C ALA A 79 -5.70 -13.83 5.29
N SER A 80 -5.38 -13.17 4.17
CA SER A 80 -4.03 -13.15 3.62
C SER A 80 -3.16 -12.13 4.36
N PRO A 81 -1.97 -12.52 4.86
CA PRO A 81 -1.06 -11.59 5.53
C PRO A 81 -0.57 -10.49 4.58
N GLU A 82 -0.40 -10.81 3.30
CA GLU A 82 0.00 -9.86 2.26
C GLU A 82 -1.08 -8.79 2.02
N CYS A 83 -2.33 -9.22 1.87
CA CYS A 83 -3.46 -8.31 1.72
C CYS A 83 -3.59 -7.41 2.95
N LEU A 84 -3.52 -8.00 4.15
CA LEU A 84 -3.64 -7.24 5.41
C LEU A 84 -2.55 -6.19 5.55
N ALA A 85 -1.30 -6.50 5.20
CA ALA A 85 -0.20 -5.54 5.21
C ALA A 85 -0.49 -4.34 4.30
N LEU A 86 -0.88 -4.58 3.05
CA LEU A 86 -1.20 -3.49 2.12
C LEU A 86 -2.41 -2.66 2.57
N VAL A 87 -3.46 -3.31 3.10
CA VAL A 87 -4.66 -2.65 3.62
C VAL A 87 -4.31 -1.74 4.81
N ARG A 88 -3.37 -2.14 5.67
CA ARG A 88 -2.94 -1.36 6.84
C ARG A 88 -2.27 -0.04 6.46
N HIS A 89 -1.56 0.01 5.34
CA HIS A 89 -0.90 1.22 4.85
C HIS A 89 -1.74 2.03 3.86
N SER A 90 -3.01 1.64 3.64
CA SER A 90 -3.89 2.37 2.73
C SER A 90 -4.12 3.83 3.17
N VAL A 91 -4.30 4.74 2.21
CA VAL A 91 -4.74 6.11 2.49
C VAL A 91 -6.18 6.18 3.00
N LEU A 92 -6.95 5.11 2.82
CA LEU A 92 -8.36 5.05 3.19
C LEU A 92 -8.52 4.61 4.65
N ASP A 93 -9.03 5.49 5.51
CA ASP A 93 -9.22 5.22 6.94
C ASP A 93 -9.98 3.93 7.21
N ARG A 94 -11.08 3.69 6.48
CA ARG A 94 -11.88 2.47 6.64
C ARG A 94 -11.06 1.20 6.38
N PHE A 95 -10.12 1.22 5.44
CA PHE A 95 -9.29 0.07 5.11
C PHE A 95 -8.32 -0.18 6.26
N ARG A 96 -7.68 0.87 6.76
CA ARG A 96 -6.85 0.78 7.97
C ARG A 96 -7.62 0.22 9.16
N GLN A 97 -8.85 0.68 9.38
CA GLN A 97 -9.71 0.18 10.46
C GLN A 97 -10.05 -1.31 10.29
N SER A 98 -10.40 -1.75 9.07
CA SER A 98 -10.62 -3.18 8.78
C SER A 98 -9.37 -4.02 9.06
N ALA A 99 -8.17 -3.54 8.66
CA ALA A 99 -6.93 -4.24 8.97
C ALA A 99 -6.64 -4.32 10.48
N ILE A 100 -6.87 -3.24 11.25
CA ILE A 100 -6.68 -3.23 12.70
C ILE A 100 -7.59 -4.27 13.38
N GLN A 101 -8.84 -4.39 12.94
CA GLN A 101 -9.78 -5.35 13.51
C GLN A 101 -9.41 -6.80 13.21
N GLN A 102 -8.78 -7.06 12.06
CA GLN A 102 -8.39 -8.41 11.62
C GLN A 102 -6.96 -8.80 12.01
N SER A 103 -6.17 -7.85 12.53
CA SER A 103 -4.77 -8.05 12.93
C SER A 103 -4.55 -7.69 14.40
N PRO A 104 -4.99 -8.53 15.36
CA PRO A 104 -4.74 -8.28 16.77
C PRO A 104 -3.26 -8.38 17.16
N ASP A 105 -2.45 -9.12 16.39
CA ASP A 105 -0.99 -9.19 16.54
C ASP A 105 -0.29 -8.80 15.23
N VAL A 106 0.01 -7.51 15.12
CA VAL A 106 0.66 -6.90 13.95
C VAL A 106 2.11 -7.36 13.81
N GLU A 107 2.83 -7.50 14.92
CA GLU A 107 4.26 -7.82 14.87
C GLU A 107 4.46 -9.27 14.43
N GLN A 108 3.67 -10.21 14.95
CA GLN A 108 3.71 -11.60 14.50
C GLN A 108 3.44 -11.73 12.99
N GLN A 109 2.51 -10.94 12.46
CA GLN A 109 2.24 -10.92 11.02
C GLN A 109 3.43 -10.37 10.23
N ASN A 110 4.06 -9.30 10.72
CA ASN A 110 5.25 -8.74 10.09
C ASN A 110 6.44 -9.71 10.13
N GLU A 111 6.63 -10.47 11.22
CA GLU A 111 7.67 -11.50 11.30
C GLU A 111 7.49 -12.58 10.22
N ILE A 112 6.25 -13.03 10.00
CA ILE A 112 5.94 -13.99 8.93
C ILE A 112 6.28 -13.36 7.57
N LEU A 113 5.84 -12.11 7.33
CA LEU A 113 6.10 -11.43 6.06
C LEU A 113 7.60 -11.22 5.81
N ARG A 114 8.39 -10.81 6.82
CA ARG A 114 9.85 -10.66 6.68
C ARG A 114 10.55 -11.99 6.36
N ARG A 115 10.02 -13.11 6.87
CA ARG A 115 10.56 -14.45 6.60
C ARG A 115 10.29 -14.90 5.16
N GLU A 116 9.06 -14.71 4.69
CA GLU A 116 8.63 -15.17 3.36
C GLU A 116 9.01 -14.19 2.23
N TYR A 117 9.07 -12.89 2.56
CA TYR A 117 9.34 -11.80 1.62
C TYR A 117 10.46 -10.90 2.16
N PRO A 118 11.75 -11.22 1.90
CA PRO A 118 12.87 -10.43 2.42
C PRO A 118 12.83 -8.94 2.05
N GLN A 119 12.26 -8.62 0.88
CA GLN A 119 12.03 -7.26 0.39
C GLN A 119 11.00 -6.46 1.21
N TRP A 120 10.21 -7.12 2.05
CA TRP A 120 9.24 -6.47 2.93
C TRP A 120 9.91 -5.56 3.96
N SER A 121 11.06 -5.95 4.52
CA SER A 121 11.79 -5.12 5.48
C SER A 121 12.16 -3.75 4.89
N ILE A 122 12.56 -3.72 3.61
CA ILE A 122 12.89 -2.47 2.90
C ILE A 122 11.64 -1.62 2.72
N ALA A 123 10.52 -2.24 2.35
CA ALA A 123 9.24 -1.55 2.20
C ALA A 123 8.74 -0.99 3.55
N GLU A 124 8.90 -1.72 4.65
CA GLU A 124 8.56 -1.25 5.99
C GLU A 124 9.36 0.00 6.38
N ASP A 125 10.66 0.03 6.10
CA ASP A 125 11.50 1.20 6.39
C ASP A 125 11.09 2.40 5.53
N LEU A 126 10.84 2.20 4.22
CA LEU A 126 10.34 3.26 3.34
C LEU A 126 8.97 3.81 3.77
N LEU A 127 8.06 2.93 4.18
CA LEU A 127 6.73 3.30 4.68
C LEU A 127 6.83 4.07 6.00
N ARG A 128 7.71 3.64 6.92
CA ARG A 128 7.96 4.34 8.18
C ARG A 128 8.55 5.73 7.94
N ASP A 129 9.51 5.86 7.04
CA ASP A 129 10.13 7.14 6.66
C ASP A 129 9.09 8.09 6.05
N TYR A 130 8.23 7.58 5.18
CA TYR A 130 7.10 8.32 4.64
C TYR A 130 6.13 8.78 5.73
N GLU A 131 5.74 7.91 6.67
CA GLU A 131 4.82 8.25 7.76
C GLU A 131 5.40 9.35 8.66
N MET A 132 6.69 9.24 9.02
CA MET A 132 7.41 10.28 9.77
C MET A 132 7.49 11.60 9.00
N TRP A 133 7.76 11.54 7.70
CA TRP A 133 7.79 12.73 6.84
C TRP A 133 6.41 13.39 6.75
N SER A 134 5.35 12.61 6.54
CA SER A 134 3.96 13.07 6.44
C SER A 134 3.47 13.73 7.75
N ALA A 135 3.83 13.15 8.89
CA ALA A 135 3.54 13.73 10.20
C ALA A 135 4.22 15.11 10.39
N LYS A 136 5.49 15.23 9.98
CA LYS A 136 6.22 16.51 10.01
C LYS A 136 5.59 17.56 9.09
N GLN A 137 5.21 17.20 7.86
CA GLN A 137 4.54 18.13 6.94
C GLN A 137 3.19 18.62 7.50
N SER A 138 2.44 17.74 8.16
CA SER A 138 1.16 18.09 8.77
C SER A 138 1.29 19.10 9.92
N GLN A 139 2.45 19.14 10.60
CA GLN A 139 2.77 20.11 11.65
C GLN A 139 3.24 21.47 11.08
N ILE A 140 3.62 21.54 9.80
CA ILE A 140 4.15 22.74 9.14
C ILE A 140 3.03 23.60 8.52
N LYS A 141 1.74 23.24 8.67
CA LYS A 141 0.63 24.06 8.16
C LYS A 141 0.75 25.51 8.67
N PRO A 142 0.83 26.51 7.75
CA PRO A 142 0.85 27.90 8.16
C PRO A 142 -0.53 28.26 8.74
N SER A 143 -0.50 28.86 9.93
CA SER A 143 -1.62 29.64 10.50
C SER A 143 -2.02 30.80 9.61
#